data_AF-A0A838JRF5-F1
#
_entry.id   AF-A0A838JRF5-F1
#
_cell.length_a   1.000
_cell.length_b   1.000
_cell.length_c   1.000
_cell.angle_alpha   90.00
_cell.angle_beta   90.00
_cell.angle_gamma   90.00
#
_symmetry.space_group_name_H-M   'P 1'
#
loop_
_entity.id
_entity.type
_entity.pdbx_description
1 polymer ?
#
loop_
_entity_poly.entity_id
_entity_poly.type
_entity_poly.pdbx_seq_one_letter_code
_entity_poly.pdbx_strand_id
1 'polypeptide(L)'
;MKRRIATLAMVLTVMMASLAVPAFAAQASAAQTNSGTQIKIESPSTPLSGTAGQYVNLPATITNTSDKPVKDVVAYVTLVETTSGQQAPVDLEDWSAHRAVTFDSLSPGETKNASWDLRLIKGGEYIVYAAAIAKDSSQAAVGPEVPLSVTAQKNLNPGGVLPVALGVPMVAGAALFVPVFWRRRHFTA
;
A
#
# COMPACT_ATOMS: atom_id res chain seq x y z
N MET A 1 50.94 -66.94 -33.66
CA MET A 1 50.12 -66.87 -34.88
C MET A 1 48.84 -67.64 -34.63
N LYS A 2 47.68 -67.08 -35.04
CA LYS A 2 46.31 -67.58 -34.81
C LYS A 2 45.59 -66.94 -33.61
N ARG A 3 44.37 -66.53 -33.94
CA ARG A 3 43.34 -65.79 -33.21
C ARG A 3 43.18 -66.21 -31.75
N ARG A 4 43.08 -65.23 -30.85
CA ARG A 4 42.48 -65.40 -29.52
C ARG A 4 41.23 -64.52 -29.41
N ILE A 5 40.16 -65.23 -29.08
CA ILE A 5 38.85 -64.78 -28.61
C ILE A 5 39.04 -63.98 -27.31
N ALA A 6 38.32 -62.87 -27.14
CA ALA A 6 37.80 -62.47 -25.83
C ALA A 6 36.82 -61.30 -26.01
N THR A 7 35.55 -61.63 -25.80
CA THR A 7 34.45 -60.77 -25.34
C THR A 7 34.91 -59.82 -24.24
N LEU A 8 34.60 -58.52 -24.36
CA LEU A 8 34.40 -57.69 -23.17
C LEU A 8 33.47 -56.52 -23.49
N ALA A 9 32.37 -56.47 -22.74
CA ALA A 9 31.43 -55.37 -22.70
C ALA A 9 32.16 -54.07 -22.32
N MET A 10 32.00 -53.03 -23.12
CA MET A 10 32.45 -51.69 -22.77
C MET A 10 31.36 -50.69 -23.13
N VAL A 11 30.83 -50.10 -22.06
CA VAL A 11 29.95 -48.95 -21.95
C VAL A 11 30.33 -47.84 -22.95
N LEU A 12 29.39 -47.47 -23.83
CA LEU A 12 29.46 -46.42 -24.85
C LEU A 12 27.99 -46.16 -25.27
N THR A 13 27.36 -44.99 -25.31
CA THR A 13 27.72 -43.59 -25.12
C THR A 13 26.40 -42.80 -25.20
N VAL A 14 26.28 -41.71 -24.44
CA VAL A 14 25.85 -40.38 -24.91
C VAL A 14 24.57 -40.26 -25.73
N MET A 15 23.51 -39.73 -25.10
CA MET A 15 22.79 -38.50 -25.52
C MET A 15 21.44 -38.46 -24.79
N MET A 16 21.30 -37.58 -23.79
CA MET A 16 20.00 -36.95 -23.56
C MET A 16 20.20 -35.52 -23.06
N ALA A 17 20.11 -34.64 -24.07
CA ALA A 17 19.67 -33.26 -24.07
C ALA A 17 19.39 -32.59 -22.70
N SER A 18 20.31 -31.71 -22.35
CA SER A 18 20.10 -30.54 -21.50
C SER A 18 19.02 -29.63 -22.08
N LEU A 19 17.85 -29.58 -21.43
CA LEU A 19 16.85 -28.54 -21.66
C LEU A 19 17.31 -27.26 -20.94
N ALA A 20 18.04 -26.41 -21.66
CA ALA A 20 18.26 -25.04 -21.26
C ALA A 20 16.96 -24.25 -21.48
N VAL A 21 16.25 -23.94 -20.39
CA VAL A 21 15.14 -22.96 -20.43
C VAL A 21 15.78 -21.57 -20.45
N PRO A 22 15.57 -20.75 -21.49
CA PRO A 22 15.99 -19.36 -21.42
C PRO A 22 15.09 -18.65 -20.41
N ALA A 23 15.67 -18.24 -19.29
CA ALA A 23 15.05 -17.29 -18.38
C ALA A 23 14.92 -15.96 -19.15
N PHE A 24 13.71 -15.67 -19.63
CA PHE A 24 13.33 -14.32 -20.02
C PHE A 24 13.41 -13.46 -18.76
N ALA A 25 14.54 -12.77 -18.58
CA ALA A 25 14.63 -11.64 -17.69
C ALA A 25 13.68 -10.57 -18.24
N ALA A 26 12.47 -10.52 -17.67
CA ALA A 26 11.57 -9.40 -17.87
C ALA A 26 12.25 -8.16 -17.28
N GLN A 27 12.93 -7.40 -18.13
CA GLN A 27 13.25 -6.02 -17.84
C GLN A 27 11.91 -5.28 -17.77
N ALA A 28 11.36 -5.17 -16.57
CA ALA A 28 10.38 -4.16 -16.25
C ALA A 28 11.08 -2.80 -16.42
N SER A 29 11.10 -2.28 -17.65
CA SER A 29 11.20 -0.85 -17.86
C SER A 29 9.94 -0.28 -17.23
N ALA A 30 10.06 0.20 -15.99
CA ALA A 30 9.12 1.17 -15.47
C ALA A 30 9.09 2.29 -16.51
N ALA A 31 7.98 2.41 -17.23
CA ALA A 31 7.77 3.47 -18.19
C ALA A 31 7.84 4.78 -17.40
N GLN A 32 9.00 5.41 -17.43
CA GLN A 32 9.16 6.76 -16.94
C GLN A 32 8.44 7.64 -17.96
N THR A 33 7.16 7.86 -17.73
CA THR A 33 6.35 8.76 -18.53
C THR A 33 6.95 10.15 -18.33
N ASN A 34 7.85 10.54 -19.22
CA ASN A 34 8.22 11.93 -19.45
C ASN A 34 6.96 12.62 -20.01
N SER A 35 6.01 12.86 -19.13
CA SER A 35 4.90 13.78 -19.38
C SER A 35 5.53 15.14 -19.63
N GLY A 36 4.95 15.97 -20.50
CA GLY A 36 5.46 17.28 -20.89
C GLY A 36 5.55 18.33 -19.77
N THR A 37 5.65 17.88 -18.53
CA THR A 37 5.83 18.64 -17.31
C THR A 37 7.31 18.93 -17.07
N GLN A 38 7.60 20.20 -16.72
CA GLN A 38 8.94 20.72 -16.39
C GLN A 38 9.47 20.21 -15.04
N ILE A 39 8.72 19.32 -14.39
CA ILE A 39 9.01 18.75 -13.08
C ILE A 39 9.06 17.24 -13.23
N LYS A 40 10.14 16.64 -12.71
CA LYS A 40 10.27 15.20 -12.52
C LYS A 40 10.12 14.88 -11.03
N ILE A 41 9.39 13.81 -10.74
CA ILE A 41 9.20 13.31 -9.38
C ILE A 41 9.76 11.90 -9.29
N GLU A 42 10.56 11.64 -8.26
CA GLU A 42 11.05 10.32 -7.92
C GLU A 42 10.54 9.94 -6.53
N SER A 43 10.15 8.68 -6.35
CA SER A 43 9.72 8.13 -5.07
C SER A 43 10.21 6.67 -4.99
N PRO A 44 10.27 6.07 -3.79
CA PRO A 44 10.73 4.69 -3.65
C PRO A 44 9.94 3.73 -4.52
N SER A 45 10.63 2.78 -5.15
CA SER A 45 10.00 1.65 -5.84
C SER A 45 9.60 0.53 -4.87
N THR A 46 10.00 0.64 -3.60
CA THR A 46 9.73 -0.39 -2.59
C THR A 46 8.30 -0.23 -2.06
N PRO A 47 7.49 -1.30 -2.04
CA PRO A 47 6.17 -1.27 -1.43
C PRO A 47 6.24 -0.83 0.04
N LEU A 48 5.26 -0.03 0.45
CA LEU A 48 5.05 0.34 1.83
C LEU A 48 4.09 -0.64 2.49
N SER A 49 4.25 -0.85 3.80
CA SER A 49 3.33 -1.68 4.56
C SER A 49 3.29 -1.27 6.02
N GLY A 50 2.16 -1.51 6.68
CA GLY A 50 2.04 -1.34 8.11
C GLY A 50 0.71 -1.81 8.66
N THR A 51 0.49 -1.57 9.95
CA THR A 51 -0.78 -1.88 10.62
C THR A 51 -1.59 -0.61 10.83
N ALA A 52 -2.92 -0.70 10.71
CA ALA A 52 -3.82 0.40 11.01
C ALA A 52 -3.53 0.98 12.41
N GLY A 53 -3.30 2.28 12.50
CA GLY A 53 -2.85 3.01 13.68
C GLY A 53 -1.39 3.47 13.61
N GLN A 54 -0.56 2.84 12.78
CA GLN A 54 0.84 3.22 12.57
C GLN A 54 1.00 4.33 11.52
N TYR A 55 2.21 4.86 11.43
CA TYR A 55 2.62 5.80 10.40
C TYR A 55 3.62 5.15 9.46
N VAL A 56 3.52 5.47 8.18
CA VAL A 56 4.53 5.17 7.16
C VAL A 56 4.92 6.46 6.45
N ASN A 57 6.16 6.53 5.97
CA ASN A 57 6.67 7.71 5.29
C ASN A 57 6.74 7.48 3.78
N LEU A 58 6.24 8.43 3.00
CA LEU A 58 6.47 8.52 1.56
C LEU A 58 7.46 9.66 1.28
N PRO A 59 8.75 9.37 1.07
CA PRO A 59 9.70 10.37 0.59
C PRO A 59 9.56 10.55 -0.92
N ALA A 60 9.78 11.78 -1.39
CA ALA A 60 9.90 12.07 -2.82
C ALA A 60 10.96 13.14 -3.09
N THR A 61 11.51 13.06 -4.29
CA THR A 61 12.48 14.02 -4.83
C THR A 61 11.86 14.72 -6.01
N ILE A 62 11.90 16.04 -6.03
CA ILE A 62 11.23 16.89 -7.01
C ILE A 62 12.29 17.73 -7.70
N THR A 63 12.45 17.50 -9.00
CA THR A 63 13.50 18.11 -9.82
C THR A 63 12.90 18.95 -10.93
N ASN A 64 13.37 20.19 -11.08
CA ASN A 64 13.07 20.99 -12.27
C ASN A 64 13.94 20.51 -13.44
N THR A 65 13.31 19.96 -14.47
CA THR A 65 13.97 19.42 -15.67
C THR A 65 14.00 20.40 -16.84
N SER A 66 13.45 21.61 -16.66
CA SER A 66 13.48 22.67 -17.69
C SER A 66 14.77 23.49 -17.65
N ASP A 67 14.92 24.35 -18.65
CA ASP A 67 16.00 25.33 -18.78
C ASP A 67 15.70 26.66 -18.07
N LYS A 68 14.55 26.79 -17.40
CA LYS A 68 14.09 28.02 -16.74
C LYS A 68 13.70 27.76 -15.28
N PRO A 69 13.76 28.77 -14.40
CA PRO A 69 13.20 28.64 -13.06
C PRO A 69 11.70 28.36 -13.11
N VAL A 70 11.25 27.40 -12.31
CA VAL A 70 9.83 27.09 -12.10
C VAL A 70 9.41 27.66 -10.75
N LYS A 71 8.37 28.48 -10.73
CA LYS A 71 7.91 29.20 -9.51
C LYS A 71 6.64 28.58 -8.94
N ASP A 72 6.42 28.82 -7.66
CA ASP A 72 5.18 28.48 -6.93
C ASP A 72 4.79 27.00 -7.16
N VAL A 73 5.70 26.09 -6.81
CA VAL A 73 5.49 24.64 -6.96
C VAL A 73 4.76 24.11 -5.74
N VAL A 74 3.64 23.44 -5.96
CA VAL A 74 2.90 22.72 -4.93
C VAL A 74 3.06 21.23 -5.19
N ALA A 75 3.73 20.54 -4.27
CA ALA A 75 3.84 19.10 -4.25
C ALA A 75 2.84 18.53 -3.26
N TYR A 76 2.17 17.43 -3.61
CA TYR A 76 1.15 16.82 -2.76
C TYR A 76 1.14 15.30 -2.93
N VAL A 77 0.59 14.61 -1.94
CA VAL A 77 0.38 13.16 -1.99
C VAL A 77 -1.07 12.86 -2.35
N THR A 78 -1.31 11.71 -2.96
CA THR A 78 -2.65 11.14 -3.16
C THR A 78 -2.63 9.64 -2.95
N LEU A 79 -3.80 9.09 -2.62
CA LEU A 79 -4.00 7.70 -2.22
C LEU A 79 -5.29 7.17 -2.84
N VAL A 80 -5.22 5.97 -3.41
CA VAL A 80 -6.37 5.28 -3.99
C VAL A 80 -6.46 3.88 -3.40
N GLU A 81 -7.63 3.50 -2.92
CA GLU A 81 -7.90 2.13 -2.50
C GLU A 81 -8.13 1.25 -3.72
N THR A 82 -7.44 0.11 -3.74
CA THR A 82 -7.50 -0.87 -4.84
C THR A 82 -8.03 -2.23 -4.39
N THR A 83 -8.35 -2.37 -3.09
CA THR A 83 -9.06 -3.53 -2.55
C THR A 83 -10.33 -3.83 -3.37
N SER A 84 -10.50 -5.09 -3.79
CA SER A 84 -11.63 -5.51 -4.61
C SER A 84 -12.97 -5.20 -3.92
N GLY A 85 -13.85 -4.47 -4.61
CA GLY A 85 -15.17 -4.08 -4.11
C GLY A 85 -15.16 -2.85 -3.19
N GLN A 86 -14.01 -2.21 -3.00
CA GLN A 86 -13.83 -0.99 -2.20
C GLN A 86 -13.00 0.07 -2.95
N GLN A 87 -12.89 -0.03 -4.28
CA GLN A 87 -12.04 0.87 -5.05
C GLN A 87 -12.58 2.30 -5.02
N ALA A 88 -11.80 3.22 -4.47
CA ALA A 88 -12.18 4.62 -4.33
C ALA A 88 -10.96 5.51 -4.09
N PRO A 89 -10.99 6.79 -4.49
CA PRO A 89 -10.05 7.77 -3.98
C PRO A 89 -10.20 7.90 -2.47
N VAL A 90 -9.09 8.02 -1.75
CA VAL A 90 -9.08 8.18 -0.31
C VAL A 90 -8.94 9.64 0.04
N ASP A 91 -9.80 10.12 0.94
CA ASP A 91 -9.64 11.45 1.52
C ASP A 91 -8.46 11.46 2.50
N LEU A 92 -7.61 12.46 2.38
CA LEU A 92 -6.35 12.54 3.10
C LEU A 92 -6.45 13.26 4.44
N GLU A 93 -7.60 13.84 4.80
CA GLU A 93 -7.75 14.61 6.04
C GLU A 93 -7.33 13.81 7.28
N ASP A 94 -7.69 12.53 7.31
CA ASP A 94 -7.37 11.61 8.40
C ASP A 94 -6.04 10.85 8.19
N TRP A 95 -5.56 10.79 6.95
CA TRP A 95 -4.39 9.99 6.57
C TRP A 95 -3.09 10.77 6.60
N SER A 96 -3.09 12.09 6.43
CA SER A 96 -1.85 12.88 6.52
C SER A 96 -2.07 14.25 7.14
N ALA A 97 -1.19 14.61 8.09
CA ALA A 97 -1.22 15.92 8.72
C ALA A 97 -0.84 17.06 7.75
N HIS A 98 0.02 16.78 6.77
CA HIS A 98 0.50 17.78 5.80
C HIS A 98 0.28 17.24 4.39
N ARG A 99 -0.82 17.63 3.73
CA ARG A 99 -1.19 17.09 2.41
C ARG A 99 -0.32 17.63 1.28
N ALA A 100 0.26 18.81 1.46
CA ALA A 100 1.07 19.49 0.46
C ALA A 100 2.30 20.17 1.07
N VAL A 101 3.35 20.26 0.25
CA VAL A 101 4.60 20.98 0.48
C VAL A 101 4.77 21.98 -0.64
N THR A 102 5.12 23.23 -0.32
CA THR A 102 5.27 24.31 -1.30
C THR A 102 6.72 24.73 -1.44
N PHE A 103 7.13 25.05 -2.67
CA PHE A 103 8.42 25.65 -2.97
C PHE A 103 8.22 26.94 -3.77
N ASP A 104 8.75 28.05 -3.28
CA ASP A 104 8.63 29.35 -3.97
C ASP A 104 9.24 29.31 -5.38
N SER A 105 10.36 28.59 -5.53
CA SER A 105 11.02 28.38 -6.82
C SER A 105 11.92 27.14 -6.81
N LEU A 106 12.11 26.57 -7.99
CA LEU A 106 13.14 25.60 -8.35
C LEU A 106 13.93 26.14 -9.54
N SER A 107 15.22 26.36 -9.37
CA SER A 107 16.16 26.72 -10.44
C SER A 107 16.30 25.58 -11.46
N PRO A 108 16.79 25.84 -12.69
CA PRO A 108 17.05 24.77 -13.66
C PRO A 108 17.93 23.67 -13.06
N GLY A 109 17.49 22.42 -13.13
CA GLY A 109 18.19 21.26 -12.55
C GLY A 109 18.15 21.17 -11.02
N GLU A 110 17.56 22.15 -10.32
CA GLU A 110 17.45 22.13 -8.86
C GLU A 110 16.52 21.00 -8.42
N THR A 111 16.90 20.38 -7.31
CA THR A 111 16.19 19.26 -6.72
C THR A 111 15.88 19.57 -5.27
N LYS A 112 14.62 19.37 -4.86
CA LYS A 112 14.16 19.48 -3.48
C LYS A 112 13.46 18.21 -3.02
N ASN A 113 13.56 17.95 -1.72
CA ASN A 113 12.90 16.80 -1.11
C ASN A 113 11.53 17.21 -0.56
N ALA A 114 10.57 16.31 -0.72
CA ALA A 114 9.29 16.34 -0.04
C ALA A 114 9.07 15.01 0.69
N SER A 115 8.27 15.02 1.74
CA SER A 115 8.02 13.83 2.53
C SER A 115 6.66 13.93 3.21
N TRP A 116 5.91 12.83 3.17
CA TRP A 116 4.58 12.74 3.75
C TRP A 116 4.51 11.59 4.74
N ASP A 117 4.17 11.90 5.98
CA ASP A 117 3.79 10.90 6.97
C ASP A 117 2.31 10.54 6.77
N LEU A 118 2.07 9.25 6.54
CA LEU A 118 0.77 8.67 6.27
C LEU A 118 0.36 7.82 7.47
N ARG A 119 -0.67 8.26 8.19
CA ARG A 119 -1.35 7.50 9.22
C ARG A 119 -2.22 6.45 8.56
N LEU A 120 -1.97 5.18 8.87
CA LEU A 120 -2.73 4.07 8.34
C LEU A 120 -4.06 3.98 9.09
N ILE A 121 -5.19 4.28 8.45
CA ILE A 121 -6.49 4.33 9.13
C ILE A 121 -7.25 3.01 9.02
N LYS A 122 -7.28 2.43 7.81
CA LYS A 122 -8.10 1.27 7.49
C LYS A 122 -7.28 0.21 6.78
N GLY A 123 -7.48 -1.05 7.18
CA GLY A 123 -6.87 -2.18 6.49
C GLY A 123 -7.35 -2.31 5.04
N GLY A 124 -6.45 -2.70 4.14
CA GLY A 124 -6.71 -2.79 2.71
C GLY A 124 -5.44 -2.65 1.87
N GLU A 125 -5.62 -2.73 0.56
CA GLU A 125 -4.58 -2.49 -0.44
C GLU A 125 -4.81 -1.13 -1.11
N TYR A 126 -3.73 -0.37 -1.24
CA TYR A 126 -3.76 0.99 -1.75
C TYR A 126 -2.60 1.24 -2.71
N ILE A 127 -2.75 2.26 -3.53
CA ILE A 127 -1.66 2.85 -4.32
C ILE A 127 -1.51 4.30 -3.86
N VAL A 128 -0.28 4.67 -3.47
CA VAL A 128 0.08 6.03 -3.09
C VAL A 128 1.08 6.60 -4.07
N TYR A 129 0.96 7.88 -4.41
CA TYR A 129 1.95 8.57 -5.22
C TYR A 129 2.00 10.06 -4.89
N ALA A 130 3.15 10.67 -5.18
CA ALA A 130 3.33 12.10 -5.12
C ALA A 130 3.04 12.74 -6.48
N ALA A 131 2.49 13.93 -6.47
CA ALA A 131 2.30 14.77 -7.64
C ALA A 131 2.78 16.19 -7.33
N ALA A 132 3.08 16.96 -8.37
CA ALA A 132 3.48 18.35 -8.23
C ALA A 132 2.95 19.18 -9.39
N ILE A 133 2.51 20.40 -9.09
CA ILE A 133 2.07 21.36 -10.10
C ILE A 133 2.69 22.72 -9.80
N ALA A 134 3.20 23.38 -10.85
CA ALA A 134 3.62 24.76 -10.78
C ALA A 134 2.45 25.67 -11.17
N LYS A 135 2.40 26.87 -10.60
CA LYS A 135 1.34 27.86 -10.87
C LYS A 135 1.05 28.11 -12.34
N ASP A 136 2.10 28.19 -13.16
CA ASP A 136 1.98 28.49 -14.60
C ASP A 136 1.89 27.22 -15.48
N SER A 137 1.76 26.04 -14.86
CA SER A 137 1.61 24.77 -15.57
C SER A 137 0.15 24.38 -15.74
N SER A 138 -0.21 23.89 -16.92
CA SER A 138 -1.52 23.28 -17.19
C SER A 138 -1.57 21.78 -16.86
N GLN A 139 -0.44 21.18 -16.50
CA GLN A 139 -0.32 19.75 -16.22
C GLN A 139 0.46 19.53 -14.93
N ALA A 140 -0.03 18.62 -14.08
CA ALA A 140 0.70 18.15 -12.92
C ALA A 140 1.71 17.07 -13.34
N ALA A 141 2.93 17.15 -12.80
CA ALA A 141 3.85 16.03 -12.81
C ALA A 141 3.36 14.98 -11.83
N VAL A 142 3.38 13.71 -12.25
CA VAL A 142 2.96 12.57 -11.44
C VAL A 142 4.16 11.67 -11.25
N GLY A 143 4.47 11.37 -9.98
CA GLY A 143 5.53 10.45 -9.60
C GLY A 143 5.13 8.99 -9.78
N PRO A 144 6.07 8.06 -9.55
CA PRO A 144 5.78 6.64 -9.62
C PRO A 144 4.76 6.22 -8.55
N GLU A 145 3.95 5.23 -8.90
CA GLU A 145 3.01 4.58 -8.01
C GLU A 145 3.73 3.65 -7.03
N VAL A 146 3.40 3.79 -5.74
CA VAL A 146 3.95 2.98 -4.66
C VAL A 146 2.83 2.15 -4.04
N PRO A 147 2.89 0.80 -4.12
CA PRO A 147 1.92 -0.05 -3.45
C PRO A 147 2.01 0.13 -1.93
N LEU A 148 0.85 0.20 -1.27
CA LEU A 148 0.72 0.30 0.19
C LEU A 148 -0.25 -0.76 0.70
N SER A 149 0.24 -1.70 1.51
CA SER A 149 -0.59 -2.71 2.17
C SER A 149 -0.81 -2.37 3.65
N VAL A 150 -2.06 -2.32 4.08
CA VAL A 150 -2.42 -2.01 5.46
C VAL A 150 -3.08 -3.22 6.11
N THR A 151 -2.44 -3.74 7.15
CA THR A 151 -3.03 -4.78 7.99
C THR A 151 -4.06 -4.18 8.94
N ALA A 152 -5.29 -4.70 8.94
CA ALA A 152 -6.33 -4.26 9.85
C ALA A 152 -5.97 -4.59 11.31
N GLN A 153 -6.12 -3.61 12.21
CA GLN A 153 -5.93 -3.85 13.64
C GLN A 153 -7.25 -4.25 14.31
N LYS A 154 -7.30 -5.46 14.87
CA LYS A 154 -8.47 -5.94 15.64
C LYS A 154 -8.37 -5.45 17.09
N ASN A 155 -9.00 -4.31 17.37
CA ASN A 155 -8.99 -3.70 18.71
C ASN A 155 -9.98 -4.33 19.70
N LEU A 156 -10.88 -5.21 19.23
CA LEU A 156 -11.89 -5.86 20.07
C LEU A 156 -11.57 -7.34 20.23
N ASN A 157 -11.60 -7.82 21.46
CA ASN A 157 -11.61 -9.24 21.80
C ASN A 157 -13.07 -9.70 21.99
N PRO A 158 -13.69 -10.36 20.99
CA PRO A 158 -15.10 -10.75 21.09
C PRO A 158 -15.38 -11.66 22.28
N GLY A 159 -14.43 -12.53 22.64
CA GLY A 159 -14.56 -13.44 23.79
C GLY A 159 -14.61 -12.72 25.13
N GLY A 160 -13.98 -11.55 25.24
CA GLY A 160 -14.04 -10.72 26.46
C GLY A 160 -15.24 -9.77 26.48
N VAL A 161 -15.59 -9.19 25.33
CA VAL A 161 -16.59 -8.11 25.27
C VAL A 161 -18.02 -8.66 25.15
N LEU A 162 -18.25 -9.76 24.43
CA LEU A 162 -19.61 -10.31 24.23
C LEU A 162 -20.31 -10.72 25.54
N PRO A 163 -19.65 -11.43 26.48
CA PRO A 163 -20.30 -11.79 27.74
C PRO A 163 -20.72 -10.57 28.56
N VAL A 164 -19.92 -9.49 28.53
CA VAL A 164 -20.24 -8.25 29.25
C VAL A 164 -21.36 -7.50 28.54
N ALA A 165 -21.25 -7.33 27.23
CA ALA A 165 -22.21 -6.58 26.40
C ALA A 165 -23.62 -7.20 26.43
N LEU A 166 -23.74 -8.53 26.52
CA LEU A 166 -25.02 -9.22 26.62
C LEU A 166 -25.44 -9.49 28.08
N GLY A 167 -24.48 -9.86 28.93
CA GLY A 167 -24.74 -10.27 30.31
C GLY A 167 -25.27 -9.13 31.17
N VAL A 168 -24.70 -7.92 31.05
CA VAL A 168 -25.15 -6.78 31.87
C VAL A 168 -26.59 -6.38 31.55
N PRO A 169 -27.00 -6.17 30.28
CA PRO A 169 -28.40 -5.91 29.96
C PRO A 169 -29.35 -7.04 30.38
N MET A 170 -28.94 -8.31 30.22
CA MET A 170 -29.75 -9.45 30.63
C MET A 170 -29.96 -9.50 32.14
N VAL A 171 -28.92 -9.30 32.94
CA VAL A 171 -29.00 -9.28 34.40
C VAL A 171 -29.82 -8.10 34.89
N ALA A 172 -29.61 -6.90 34.32
CA ALA A 172 -30.40 -5.72 34.65
C ALA A 172 -31.89 -5.91 34.30
N GLY A 173 -32.17 -6.46 33.11
CA GLY A 173 -33.52 -6.82 32.70
C GLY A 173 -34.15 -7.84 33.65
N ALA A 174 -33.44 -8.92 33.97
CA ALA A 174 -33.92 -9.91 34.93
C ALA A 174 -34.22 -9.30 36.30
N ALA A 175 -33.32 -8.46 36.83
CA ALA A 175 -33.51 -7.79 38.11
C ALA A 175 -34.76 -6.90 38.14
N LEU A 176 -35.09 -6.23 37.03
CA LEU A 176 -36.29 -5.39 36.93
C LEU A 176 -37.57 -6.19 36.72
N PHE A 177 -37.56 -7.17 35.81
CA PHE A 177 -38.78 -7.83 35.35
C PHE A 177 -39.15 -9.08 36.15
N VAL A 178 -38.18 -9.82 36.71
CA VAL A 178 -38.45 -11.05 37.48
C VAL A 178 -39.32 -10.76 38.72
N PRO A 179 -39.02 -9.74 39.57
CA PRO A 179 -39.85 -9.45 40.75
C PRO A 179 -41.27 -9.00 40.39
N VAL A 180 -41.41 -8.20 39.33
CA VAL A 180 -42.73 -7.73 38.84
C VAL A 180 -43.57 -8.90 38.35
N PHE A 181 -42.95 -9.80 37.60
CA PHE A 181 -43.60 -11.00 37.09
C PHE A 181 -44.03 -11.95 38.22
N TRP A 182 -43.18 -12.12 39.24
CA TRP A 182 -43.49 -12.95 40.40
C TRP A 182 -44.64 -12.37 41.22
N ARG A 183 -44.65 -11.06 41.49
CA ARG A 183 -45.77 -10.40 42.18
C ARG A 183 -47.09 -10.60 41.45
N ARG A 184 -47.13 -10.41 40.12
CA ARG A 184 -48.37 -10.58 39.33
C ARG A 184 -48.94 -11.99 39.43
N ARG A 185 -48.11 -13.03 39.49
CA ARG A 185 -48.58 -14.42 39.59
C ARG A 185 -49.20 -14.75 40.95
N HIS A 186 -48.73 -14.13 42.04
CA HIS A 186 -49.23 -14.38 43.39
C HIS A 186 -50.51 -13.61 43.76
N PHE A 187 -50.96 -12.65 42.94
CA PHE A 187 -52.22 -11.91 43.15
C PHE A 187 -53.42 -12.48 42.37
N THR A 188 -53.24 -13.57 41.62
CA THR A 188 -54.30 -14.24 40.82
C THR A 188 -54.68 -15.63 41.35
N ALA A 189 -54.40 -15.93 42.62
CA ALA A 189 -54.90 -17.12 43.34
C ALA A 189 -55.75 -16.65 44.53
#